data_AF-A0A646KN77-F1
#
_entry.id   AF-A0A646KN77-F1
#
_cell.length_a   1.000
_cell.length_b   1.000
_cell.length_c   1.000
_cell.angle_alpha   90.00
_cell.angle_beta   90.00
_cell.angle_gamma   90.00
#
_symmetry.space_group_name_H-M   'P 1'
#
loop_
_entity.id
_entity.type
_entity.pdbx_description
1 polymer ?
#
loop_
_entity_poly.entity_id
_entity_poly.type
_entity_poly.pdbx_seq_one_letter_code
_entity_poly.pdbx_strand_id
1 'polypeptide(L)'
;MNAPFPKVMAFAAAASIAPWAVGGLLSYFLPYPSGPSIGDRWQLFVDDAFSDGAWTFVPLTILATIAVTLVRPSRTWWAAATRSTVAYSVVLLAVSIASAVVSGTEGAVDYGFVRLIFALLTLPIPLCFLLSALLARRLLGLASEPDGRRHPVGPVLGQRDERA
;
A
#
# COMPACT_ATOMS: atom_id res chain seq x y z
N MET A 1 1.61 -20.68 -0.86
CA MET A 1 2.49 -20.36 0.27
C MET A 1 1.99 -19.08 0.91
N ASN A 2 1.63 -19.14 2.19
CA ASN A 2 1.21 -17.95 2.93
C ASN A 2 2.48 -17.23 3.41
N ALA A 3 2.66 -15.97 3.02
CA ALA A 3 3.73 -15.16 3.59
C ALA A 3 3.53 -15.08 5.12
N PRO A 4 4.59 -15.13 5.94
CA PRO A 4 4.46 -15.08 7.38
C PRO A 4 3.81 -13.75 7.79
N PHE A 5 2.82 -13.83 8.70
CA PHE A 5 1.99 -12.70 9.13
C PHE A 5 2.75 -11.42 9.48
N PRO A 6 3.91 -11.46 10.19
CA PRO A 6 4.70 -10.25 10.47
C PRO A 6 5.18 -9.52 9.22
N LYS A 7 5.48 -10.23 8.13
CA LYS A 7 5.91 -9.61 6.86
C LYS A 7 4.73 -8.96 6.13
N VAL A 8 3.55 -9.56 6.21
CA VAL A 8 2.31 -8.98 5.65
C VAL A 8 1.95 -7.69 6.41
N MET A 9 2.06 -7.72 7.74
CA MET A 9 1.89 -6.52 8.57
C MET A 9 2.89 -5.41 8.22
N ALA A 10 4.18 -5.74 8.12
CA ALA A 10 5.20 -4.75 7.76
C ALA A 10 4.95 -4.14 6.38
N PHE A 11 4.52 -4.95 5.41
CA PHE A 11 4.11 -4.47 4.09
C PHE A 11 2.90 -3.55 4.14
N ALA A 12 1.84 -3.96 4.85
CA ALA A 12 0.63 -3.16 4.99
C ALA A 12 0.92 -1.82 5.69
N ALA A 13 1.72 -1.84 6.75
CA ALA A 13 2.17 -0.63 7.45
C ALA A 13 2.96 0.30 6.51
N ALA A 14 3.96 -0.23 5.80
CA ALA A 14 4.77 0.56 4.88
C ALA A 14 3.95 1.15 3.72
N ALA A 15 3.07 0.35 3.11
CA ALA A 15 2.23 0.79 1.99
C ALA A 15 1.19 1.86 2.40
N SER A 16 0.78 1.85 3.68
CA SER A 16 -0.23 2.79 4.21
C SER A 16 0.39 4.08 4.75
N ILE A 17 1.54 3.99 5.43
CA ILE A 17 2.22 5.13 6.10
C ILE A 17 3.08 5.93 5.12
N ALA A 18 3.72 5.29 4.15
CA ALA A 18 4.67 5.98 3.29
C ALA A 18 4.04 7.07 2.40
N PRO A 19 2.83 6.93 1.83
CA PRO A 19 2.16 8.02 1.12
C PRO A 19 1.95 9.27 1.99
N TRP A 20 1.67 9.04 3.27
CA TRP A 20 1.49 10.10 4.26
C TRP A 20 2.80 10.80 4.60
N ALA A 21 3.87 10.04 4.85
CA ALA A 21 5.18 10.60 5.10
C ALA A 21 5.68 11.46 3.92
N VAL A 22 5.46 11.00 2.69
CA VAL A 22 5.82 11.78 1.49
C VAL A 22 4.93 13.01 1.33
N GLY A 23 3.63 12.92 1.58
CA GLY A 23 2.73 14.08 1.58
C GLY A 23 3.17 15.15 2.59
N GLY A 24 3.56 14.74 3.79
CA GLY A 24 4.09 15.64 4.82
C GLY A 24 5.43 16.27 4.42
N LEU A 25 6.36 15.47 3.89
CA LEU A 25 7.64 15.96 3.38
C LEU A 25 7.44 16.97 2.23
N LEU A 26 6.57 16.67 1.26
CA LEU A 26 6.28 17.58 0.16
C LEU A 26 5.64 18.88 0.65
N SER A 27 4.74 18.81 1.62
CA SER A 27 4.12 19.99 2.23
C SER A 27 5.14 20.88 2.95
N TYR A 28 6.17 20.27 3.53
CA TYR A 28 7.28 20.97 4.16
C TYR A 28 8.24 21.61 3.14
N PHE A 29 8.59 20.91 2.06
CA PHE A 29 9.63 21.33 1.12
C PHE A 29 9.13 22.14 -0.09
N LEU A 30 7.86 22.02 -0.50
CA LEU A 30 7.38 22.71 -1.70
C LEU A 30 7.00 24.17 -1.41
N PRO A 31 7.63 25.15 -2.09
CA PRO A 31 7.30 26.55 -1.92
C PRO A 31 5.95 26.87 -2.62
N TYR A 32 4.95 27.27 -1.83
CA TYR A 32 3.76 27.93 -2.38
C TYR A 32 4.09 29.40 -2.71
N PRO A 33 3.75 29.88 -3.92
CA PRO A 33 4.12 31.20 -4.41
C PRO A 33 3.51 32.38 -3.63
N SER A 34 2.50 32.13 -2.79
CA SER A 34 1.80 33.18 -2.03
C SER A 34 1.22 32.70 -0.69
N GLY A 35 1.78 31.62 -0.12
CA GLY A 35 1.19 30.91 1.03
C GLY A 35 1.83 31.20 2.39
N PRO A 36 1.26 30.63 3.48
CA PRO A 36 1.73 30.76 4.87
C PRO A 36 3.22 30.42 5.05
N SER A 37 3.81 30.72 6.21
CA SER A 37 5.20 30.33 6.50
C SER A 37 5.36 28.80 6.48
N ILE A 38 6.59 28.27 6.33
CA ILE A 38 6.85 26.82 6.33
C ILE A 38 6.29 26.15 7.60
N GLY A 39 6.39 26.82 8.75
CA GLY A 39 5.83 26.34 10.02
C GLY A 39 4.31 26.22 9.97
N ASP A 40 3.62 27.26 9.47
CA ASP A 40 2.15 27.25 9.36
C ASP A 40 1.66 26.19 8.36
N ARG A 41 2.43 25.91 7.30
CA ARG A 41 2.12 24.84 6.33
C ARG A 41 2.23 23.46 6.95
N TRP A 42 3.29 23.23 7.73
CA TRP A 42 3.44 21.99 8.47
C TRP A 42 2.33 21.84 9.50
N GLN A 43 1.96 22.93 10.20
CA GLN A 43 0.86 22.94 11.14
C GLN A 43 -0.46 22.59 10.46
N LEU A 44 -0.80 23.22 9.33
CA LEU A 44 -2.01 22.92 8.56
C LEU A 44 -2.04 21.49 8.03
N PHE A 45 -0.90 20.99 7.54
CA PHE A 45 -0.78 19.58 7.16
C PHE A 45 -1.03 18.71 8.38
N VAL A 46 -0.36 18.96 9.51
CA VAL A 46 -0.52 18.18 10.74
C VAL A 46 -1.95 18.25 11.27
N ASP A 47 -2.61 19.40 11.22
CA ASP A 47 -3.97 19.56 11.70
C ASP A 47 -4.98 18.81 10.81
N ASP A 48 -4.80 18.81 9.48
CA ASP A 48 -5.64 18.01 8.57
C ASP A 48 -5.32 16.51 8.66
N ALA A 49 -4.02 16.18 8.66
CA ALA A 49 -3.46 14.84 8.67
C ALA A 49 -3.71 14.12 10.02
N PHE A 50 -3.70 14.85 11.13
CA PHE A 50 -3.92 14.30 12.47
C PHE A 50 -5.21 14.80 13.11
N SER A 51 -6.15 15.30 12.30
CA SER A 51 -7.53 15.51 12.74
C SER A 51 -8.13 14.21 13.28
N ASP A 52 -9.10 14.30 14.18
CA ASP A 52 -9.70 13.13 14.83
C ASP A 52 -10.21 12.07 13.83
N GLY A 53 -10.68 12.49 12.65
CA GLY A 53 -11.11 11.60 11.57
C GLY A 53 -9.96 10.96 10.78
N ALA A 54 -8.80 11.61 10.73
CA ALA A 54 -7.63 11.15 10.00
C ALA A 54 -6.84 10.08 10.76
N TRP A 55 -6.87 10.10 12.10
CA TRP A 55 -6.30 9.02 12.92
C TRP A 55 -6.93 7.65 12.66
N THR A 56 -8.19 7.62 12.23
CA THR A 56 -8.87 6.36 11.87
C THR A 56 -8.44 5.83 10.50
N PHE A 57 -7.92 6.67 9.62
CA PHE A 57 -7.56 6.31 8.24
C PHE A 57 -6.41 5.30 8.17
N VAL A 58 -5.34 5.53 8.93
CA VAL A 58 -4.14 4.67 8.95
C VAL A 58 -4.44 3.23 9.42
N PRO A 59 -5.09 2.98 10.57
CA PRO A 59 -5.41 1.62 10.99
C PRO A 59 -6.38 0.92 10.01
N LEU A 60 -7.34 1.65 9.44
CA LEU A 60 -8.28 1.09 8.45
C LEU A 60 -7.58 0.68 7.15
N THR A 61 -6.65 1.49 6.64
CA THR A 61 -5.87 1.15 5.44
C THR A 61 -4.94 -0.03 5.67
N ILE A 62 -4.31 -0.12 6.85
CA ILE A 62 -3.52 -1.29 7.24
C ILE A 62 -4.39 -2.55 7.28
N LEU A 63 -5.53 -2.51 7.97
CA LEU A 63 -6.45 -3.65 8.08
C LEU A 63 -6.99 -4.07 6.71
N ALA A 64 -7.40 -3.12 5.86
CA ALA A 64 -7.87 -3.41 4.52
C ALA A 64 -6.78 -4.07 3.66
N THR A 65 -5.53 -3.59 3.75
CA THR A 65 -4.40 -4.15 3.01
C THR A 65 -4.06 -5.56 3.49
N ILE A 66 -4.09 -5.81 4.81
CA ILE A 66 -3.93 -7.15 5.39
C ILE A 66 -5.04 -8.08 4.89
N ALA A 67 -6.30 -7.67 5.01
CA ALA A 67 -7.46 -8.46 4.61
C ALA A 67 -7.38 -8.86 3.12
N VAL A 68 -7.08 -7.90 2.25
CA VAL A 68 -6.97 -8.15 0.81
C VAL A 68 -5.80 -9.08 0.47
N THR A 69 -4.68 -8.95 1.19
CA THR A 69 -3.51 -9.81 1.00
C THR A 69 -3.77 -11.25 1.46
N LEU A 70 -4.52 -11.43 2.56
CA LEU A 70 -4.85 -12.74 3.12
C LEU A 70 -5.95 -13.47 2.32
N VAL A 71 -7.00 -12.74 1.90
CA VAL A 71 -8.15 -13.34 1.19
C VAL A 71 -7.79 -13.83 -0.21
N ARG A 72 -6.93 -13.09 -0.92
CA ARG A 72 -6.47 -13.48 -2.25
C ARG A 72 -4.96 -13.30 -2.40
N PRO A 73 -4.17 -14.34 -2.12
CA PRO A 73 -2.75 -14.36 -2.44
C PRO A 73 -2.54 -14.06 -3.92
N SER A 74 -1.74 -13.04 -4.22
CA SER A 74 -1.45 -12.65 -5.61
C SER A 74 -0.25 -13.45 -6.13
N ARG A 75 -0.36 -14.02 -7.34
CA ARG A 75 0.77 -14.68 -8.00
C ARG A 75 1.77 -13.71 -8.61
N THR A 76 1.34 -12.47 -8.87
CA THR A 76 2.19 -11.41 -9.45
C THR A 76 2.22 -10.19 -8.54
N TRP A 77 3.38 -9.54 -8.48
CA TRP A 77 3.58 -8.32 -7.69
C TRP A 77 2.73 -7.14 -8.20
N TRP A 78 2.45 -7.08 -9.51
CA TRP A 78 1.53 -6.10 -10.10
C TRP A 78 0.08 -6.28 -9.62
N ALA A 79 -0.39 -7.52 -9.50
CA ALA A 79 -1.72 -7.80 -8.98
C ALA A 79 -1.83 -7.43 -7.49
N ALA A 80 -0.78 -7.67 -6.71
CA ALA A 80 -0.71 -7.24 -5.31
C ALA A 80 -0.76 -5.71 -5.20
N ALA A 81 0.06 -5.00 -5.98
CA ALA A 81 0.09 -3.54 -5.99
C ALA A 81 -1.26 -2.93 -6.35
N THR A 82 -1.87 -3.39 -7.45
CA THR A 82 -3.18 -2.92 -7.91
C THR A 82 -4.24 -3.10 -6.82
N ARG A 83 -4.27 -4.26 -6.16
CA ARG A 83 -5.23 -4.57 -5.10
C ARG A 83 -5.03 -3.70 -3.86
N SER A 84 -3.79 -3.52 -3.41
CA SER A 84 -3.49 -2.62 -2.29
C SER A 84 -3.90 -1.19 -2.61
N THR A 85 -3.65 -0.72 -3.83
CA THR A 85 -4.06 0.61 -4.28
C THR A 85 -5.58 0.78 -4.32
N VAL A 86 -6.31 -0.24 -4.80
CA VAL A 86 -7.78 -0.23 -4.78
C VAL A 86 -8.30 -0.23 -3.35
N ALA A 87 -7.74 -1.07 -2.47
CA ALA A 87 -8.12 -1.11 -1.06
C ALA A 87 -7.90 0.25 -0.38
N TYR A 88 -6.73 0.86 -0.59
CA TYR A 88 -6.41 2.20 -0.11
C TYR A 88 -7.41 3.26 -0.62
N SER A 89 -7.71 3.22 -1.92
CA SER A 89 -8.66 4.17 -2.56
C SER A 89 -10.06 4.04 -1.98
N VAL A 90 -10.53 2.82 -1.74
CA VAL A 90 -11.85 2.56 -1.14
C VAL A 90 -11.90 3.06 0.30
N VAL A 91 -10.87 2.78 1.10
CA VAL A 91 -10.81 3.29 2.48
C VAL A 91 -10.76 4.80 2.50
N LEU A 92 -10.01 5.43 1.57
CA LEU A 92 -9.91 6.89 1.47
C LEU A 92 -11.26 7.51 1.15
N LEU A 93 -11.97 6.94 0.17
CA LEU A 93 -13.31 7.40 -0.17
C LEU A 93 -14.26 7.25 1.02
N ALA A 94 -14.29 6.08 1.67
CA ALA A 94 -15.17 5.82 2.81
C ALA A 94 -14.91 6.76 3.99
N VAL A 95 -13.65 6.95 4.38
CA VAL A 95 -13.27 7.84 5.48
C VAL A 95 -13.56 9.30 5.13
N SER A 96 -13.35 9.71 3.87
CA SER A 96 -13.64 11.08 3.44
C SER A 96 -15.14 11.39 3.47
N ILE A 97 -15.97 10.45 3.01
CA ILE A 97 -17.43 10.57 3.10
C ILE A 97 -17.87 10.61 4.56
N ALA A 98 -17.39 9.68 5.40
CA ALA A 98 -17.73 9.65 6.81
C ALA A 98 -17.34 10.95 7.53
N SER A 99 -16.14 11.48 7.26
CA SER A 99 -15.69 12.75 7.80
C SER A 99 -16.61 13.90 7.38
N ALA A 100 -16.98 14.00 6.11
CA ALA A 100 -17.87 15.05 5.61
C ALA A 100 -19.27 14.94 6.23
N VAL A 101 -19.79 13.72 6.45
CA VAL A 101 -21.06 13.48 7.15
C VAL A 101 -20.98 13.95 8.60
N VAL A 102 -19.92 13.61 9.32
CA VAL A 102 -19.72 14.02 10.73
C VAL A 102 -19.58 15.54 10.84
N SER A 103 -18.94 16.18 9.87
CA SER A 103 -18.81 17.64 9.79
C SER A 103 -20.07 18.35 9.31
N GLY A 104 -21.17 17.64 9.00
CA GLY A 104 -22.42 18.23 8.51
C GLY A 104 -22.28 18.89 7.15
N THR A 105 -21.32 18.47 6.32
CA THR A 105 -21.08 19.04 5.00
C THR A 105 -22.15 18.56 4.02
N GLU A 106 -22.85 19.49 3.37
CA GLU A 106 -23.75 19.18 2.26
C GLU A 106 -22.95 18.57 1.10
N GLY A 107 -23.45 17.49 0.49
CA GLY A 107 -22.74 16.81 -0.59
C GLY A 107 -21.53 15.97 -0.13
N ALA A 108 -21.61 15.30 1.02
CA ALA A 108 -20.52 14.47 1.55
C ALA A 108 -19.96 13.42 0.57
N VAL A 109 -20.81 12.89 -0.32
CA VAL A 109 -20.40 11.97 -1.39
C VAL A 109 -19.49 12.68 -2.39
N ASP A 110 -19.89 13.85 -2.86
CA ASP A 110 -19.13 14.66 -3.81
C ASP A 110 -17.78 15.06 -3.21
N TYR A 111 -17.76 15.47 -1.94
CA TYR A 111 -16.53 15.74 -1.20
C TYR A 111 -15.57 14.54 -1.20
N GLY A 112 -16.09 13.33 -0.93
CA GLY A 112 -15.31 12.10 -0.97
C GLY A 112 -14.69 11.84 -2.35
N PHE A 113 -15.45 11.99 -3.42
CA PHE A 113 -14.95 11.82 -4.79
C PHE A 113 -13.92 12.88 -5.19
N VAL A 114 -14.15 14.14 -4.81
CA VAL A 114 -13.18 15.22 -5.03
C VAL A 114 -11.86 14.89 -4.35
N ARG A 115 -11.89 14.46 -3.09
CA ARG A 115 -10.67 14.07 -2.35
C ARG A 115 -9.98 12.88 -2.99
N LEU A 116 -10.72 11.90 -3.51
CA LEU A 116 -10.18 10.76 -4.24
C LEU A 116 -9.48 11.19 -5.55
N ILE A 117 -10.09 12.09 -6.32
CA ILE A 117 -9.51 12.65 -7.54
C ILE A 117 -8.21 13.39 -7.23
N PHE A 118 -8.22 14.23 -6.19
CA PHE A 118 -7.00 14.88 -5.75
C PHE A 118 -5.93 13.85 -5.37
N ALA A 119 -6.25 12.82 -4.58
CA ALA A 119 -5.29 11.78 -4.22
C ALA A 119 -4.76 10.97 -5.42
N LEU A 120 -5.53 10.84 -6.49
CA LEU A 120 -5.08 10.25 -7.75
C LEU A 120 -4.05 11.14 -8.47
N LEU A 121 -4.23 12.45 -8.39
CA LEU A 121 -3.39 13.44 -9.07
C LEU A 121 -2.17 13.88 -8.26
N THR A 122 -2.21 13.88 -6.93
CA THR A 122 -1.25 14.58 -6.06
C THR A 122 -0.07 13.74 -5.54
N LEU A 123 0.16 12.54 -6.10
CA LEU A 123 1.10 11.46 -5.67
C LEU A 123 0.59 10.34 -4.74
N PRO A 124 -0.37 10.48 -3.80
CA PRO A 124 -0.62 9.47 -2.79
C PRO A 124 -0.93 8.08 -3.37
N ILE A 125 -1.81 8.02 -4.36
CA ILE A 125 -2.22 6.77 -5.00
C ILE A 125 -1.12 6.22 -5.93
N PRO A 126 -0.50 7.01 -6.82
CA PRO A 126 0.66 6.56 -7.60
C PRO A 126 1.82 6.03 -6.74
N LEU A 127 2.10 6.71 -5.63
CA LEU A 127 3.16 6.33 -4.71
C LEU A 127 2.80 5.05 -3.93
N CYS A 128 1.55 4.93 -3.46
CA CYS A 128 1.05 3.70 -2.85
C CYS A 128 1.19 2.51 -3.81
N PHE A 129 0.85 2.70 -5.09
CA PHE A 129 1.03 1.69 -6.13
C PHE A 129 2.51 1.33 -6.32
N LEU A 130 3.39 2.32 -6.50
CA LEU A 130 4.83 2.11 -6.70
C LEU A 130 5.47 1.37 -5.52
N LEU A 131 5.19 1.82 -4.29
CA LEU A 131 5.71 1.22 -3.07
C LEU A 131 5.16 -0.19 -2.86
N SER A 132 3.86 -0.39 -3.10
CA SER A 132 3.26 -1.72 -3.04
C SER A 132 3.90 -2.66 -4.07
N ALA A 133 4.22 -2.17 -5.27
CA ALA A 133 4.87 -2.94 -6.30
C ALA A 133 6.33 -3.31 -5.93
N LEU A 134 7.09 -2.35 -5.41
CA LEU A 134 8.47 -2.56 -4.95
C LEU A 134 8.55 -3.52 -3.76
N LEU A 135 7.68 -3.37 -2.77
CA LEU A 135 7.66 -4.23 -1.58
C LEU A 135 7.10 -5.61 -1.89
N ALA A 136 6.09 -5.72 -2.78
CA ALA A 136 5.56 -7.01 -3.22
C ALA A 136 6.61 -7.85 -3.96
N ARG A 137 7.52 -7.22 -4.73
CA ARG A 137 8.67 -7.93 -5.31
C ARG A 137 9.54 -8.60 -4.25
N ARG A 138 9.84 -7.92 -3.14
CA ARG A 138 10.64 -8.50 -2.04
C ARG A 138 9.90 -9.62 -1.31
N LEU A 139 8.60 -9.44 -1.08
CA LEU A 139 7.75 -10.45 -0.44
C LEU A 139 7.64 -11.74 -1.27
N LEU A 140 7.43 -11.61 -2.58
CA LEU A 140 7.30 -12.74 -3.49
C LEU A 140 8.66 -13.37 -3.83
N GLY A 141 9.73 -12.58 -3.93
CA GLY A 141 11.10 -13.07 -4.15
C GLY A 141 11.60 -13.99 -3.02
N LEU A 142 11.33 -13.63 -1.75
CA LEU A 142 11.65 -14.48 -0.60
C LEU A 142 10.77 -15.72 -0.48
N ALA A 143 9.55 -15.69 -1.01
CA ALA A 143 8.68 -16.86 -1.07
C ALA A 143 9.06 -17.81 -2.22
N SER A 144 9.86 -17.32 -3.17
CA SER A 144 10.32 -18.07 -4.34
C SER A 144 11.72 -18.66 -4.15
N GLU A 145 12.29 -18.56 -2.95
CA GLU A 145 13.57 -19.22 -2.66
C GLU A 145 13.35 -20.73 -2.85
N PRO A 146 13.95 -21.32 -3.90
CA PRO A 146 13.62 -22.66 -4.31
C PRO A 146 14.00 -23.59 -3.18
N ASP A 147 13.19 -24.61 -2.99
CA ASP A 147 13.52 -25.80 -2.25
C ASP A 147 14.82 -26.39 -2.84
N GLY A 148 15.96 -25.87 -2.38
CA GLY A 148 17.31 -26.37 -2.67
C GLY A 148 17.57 -27.73 -2.03
N ARG A 149 16.50 -28.38 -1.54
CA ARG A 149 16.49 -29.78 -1.15
C ARG A 149 15.42 -30.51 -1.94
N ARG A 150 15.91 -31.20 -2.98
CA ARG A 150 15.55 -32.54 -3.45
C ARG A 150 15.28 -32.54 -4.96
N HIS A 151 16.35 -32.63 -5.71
CA HIS A 151 16.77 -33.96 -6.15
C HIS A 151 18.29 -34.00 -6.15
N PRO A 152 18.96 -34.81 -5.29
CA PRO A 152 20.22 -35.36 -5.75
C PRO A 152 19.89 -36.04 -7.07
N VAL A 153 20.50 -35.58 -8.15
CA VAL A 153 20.65 -36.39 -9.35
C VAL A 153 21.39 -37.63 -8.85
N GLY A 154 20.62 -38.68 -8.51
CA GLY A 154 21.18 -39.97 -8.20
C GLY A 154 22.07 -40.34 -9.39
N PRO A 155 23.28 -40.87 -9.16
CA PRO A 155 24.13 -41.28 -10.26
C PRO A 155 23.30 -42.18 -11.17
N VAL A 156 23.27 -41.84 -12.46
CA VAL A 156 22.73 -42.67 -13.52
C VAL A 156 23.63 -43.91 -13.59
N LEU A 157 23.37 -44.85 -12.67
CA LEU A 157 23.97 -46.15 -12.57
C LEU A 157 22.94 -47.14 -13.13
N GLY A 158 23.31 -47.78 -14.23
CA GLY A 158 22.55 -48.89 -14.81
C GLY A 158 22.20 -48.63 -16.27
N GLN A 159 23.05 -49.08 -17.19
CA GLN A 159 22.92 -50.41 -17.81
C GLN A 159 21.83 -50.45 -18.90
N ARG A 160 22.29 -50.48 -20.16
CA ARG A 160 22.25 -51.75 -20.91
C ARG A 160 23.26 -51.72 -22.06
N ASP A 161 24.39 -52.37 -21.80
CA ASP A 161 25.05 -53.18 -22.83
C ASP A 161 24.03 -54.24 -23.25
N GLU A 162 23.51 -54.13 -24.47
CA GLU A 162 23.00 -55.30 -25.20
C GLU A 162 23.77 -55.35 -26.52
N ARG A 163 24.80 -56.20 -26.49
CA ARG A 163 25.45 -56.77 -27.67
C ARG A 163 24.40 -57.50 -28.52
N ALA A 164 24.35 -57.21 -29.81
CA ALA A 164 24.17 -58.19 -30.88
C ALA A 164 24.66 -57.56 -32.19
#